data_AF-A0A7S3SZS7-F1
#
_entry.id   AF-A0A7S3SZS7-F1
#
_cell.length_a   1.000
_cell.length_b   1.000
_cell.length_c   1.000
_cell.angle_alpha   90.00
_cell.angle_beta   90.00
_cell.angle_gamma   90.00
#
_symmetry.space_group_name_H-M   'P 1'
#
loop_
_entity.id
_entity.type
_entity.pdbx_description
1 polymer ?
#
loop_
_entity_poly.entity_id
_entity_poly.type
_entity_poly.pdbx_seq_one_letter_code
_entity_poly.pdbx_strand_id
1 'polypeptide(L)'
;EAAHLLSDDWSRCILRDLLEAQDATEIEAGPWLHRSAGGGDGTQSCAREISMRVKVPPHPLTPETSRASVKYTIAIRHQDGSPLPSISIDSDLHTYDVPFGGTFYLQERIQLTPA
;
A
#
# COMPACT_ATOMS: atom_id res chain seq x y z
N GLU A 1 -0.06 5.52 15.80
CA GLU A 1 0.11 5.64 14.33
C GLU A 1 0.23 4.29 13.63
N ALA A 2 1.17 3.41 13.99
CA ALA A 2 1.33 2.10 13.35
C ALA A 2 0.04 1.26 13.28
N ALA A 3 -0.77 1.25 14.35
CA ALA A 3 -2.06 0.54 14.35
C ALA A 3 -3.10 1.12 13.37
N HIS A 4 -3.01 2.41 13.01
CA HIS A 4 -3.92 3.02 12.02
C HIS A 4 -3.67 2.49 10.61
N LEU A 5 -2.46 2.00 10.31
CA LEU A 5 -2.18 1.31 9.05
C LEU A 5 -3.04 0.07 8.87
N LEU A 6 -3.40 -0.60 9.97
CA LEU A 6 -4.21 -1.82 9.99
C LEU A 6 -5.69 -1.57 10.29
N SER A 7 -6.10 -0.30 10.33
CA SER A 7 -7.49 0.10 10.53
C SER A 7 -8.36 -0.32 9.34
N ASP A 8 -9.61 -0.70 9.61
CA ASP A 8 -10.61 -0.94 8.55
C ASP A 8 -11.02 0.39 7.90
N ASP A 9 -11.12 1.46 8.69
CA ASP A 9 -11.32 2.81 8.18
C ASP A 9 -9.97 3.43 7.78
N TRP A 10 -9.79 3.65 6.49
CA TRP A 10 -8.60 4.32 5.91
C TRP A 10 -8.82 5.78 5.57
N SER A 11 -9.92 6.40 6.02
CA SER A 11 -10.16 7.84 5.85
C SER A 11 -9.04 8.72 6.46
N ARG A 12 -8.28 8.19 7.42
CA ARG A 12 -7.15 8.86 8.09
C ARG A 12 -5.90 7.96 8.15
N CYS A 13 -5.59 7.28 7.06
CA CYS A 13 -4.40 6.44 6.95
C CYS A 13 -3.30 7.15 6.16
N ILE A 14 -2.07 7.14 6.67
CA ILE A 14 -0.91 7.77 5.99
C ILE A 14 -0.66 7.23 4.58
N LEU A 15 -1.02 5.97 4.30
CA LEU A 15 -0.92 5.42 2.94
C LEU A 15 -1.96 6.02 2.00
N ARG A 16 -3.16 6.35 2.50
CA ARG A 16 -4.14 7.10 1.72
C ARG A 16 -3.64 8.52 1.46
N ASP A 17 -3.13 9.19 2.49
CA ASP A 17 -2.60 10.55 2.37
C ASP A 17 -1.44 10.60 1.35
N LEU A 18 -0.59 9.58 1.34
CA LEU A 18 0.49 9.42 0.35
C LEU A 18 -0.05 9.28 -1.07
N LEU A 19 -1.08 8.45 -1.29
CA LEU A 19 -1.70 8.28 -2.61
C LEU A 19 -2.34 9.59 -3.08
N GLU A 20 -3.07 10.29 -2.21
CA GLU A 20 -3.67 11.59 -2.52
C GLU A 20 -2.59 12.64 -2.86
N ALA A 21 -1.46 12.65 -2.14
CA ALA A 21 -0.31 13.50 -2.44
C ALA A 21 0.38 13.18 -3.78
N GLN A 22 0.14 11.98 -4.33
CA GLN A 22 0.60 11.55 -5.66
C GLN A 22 -0.45 11.81 -6.76
N ASP A 23 -1.40 12.70 -6.52
CA ASP A 23 -2.53 12.99 -7.42
C ASP A 23 -3.43 11.76 -7.70
N ALA A 24 -3.47 10.75 -6.80
CA ALA A 24 -4.41 9.65 -6.93
C ALA A 24 -5.84 10.10 -6.57
N THR A 25 -6.81 9.62 -7.34
CA THR A 25 -8.24 9.92 -7.19
C THR A 25 -9.05 8.64 -7.20
N GLU A 26 -10.35 8.71 -6.89
CA GLU A 26 -11.25 7.54 -6.85
C GLU A 26 -10.68 6.40 -5.97
N ILE A 27 -10.06 6.75 -4.84
CA ILE A 27 -9.37 5.78 -3.96
C ILE A 27 -10.40 4.97 -3.19
N GLU A 28 -10.49 3.69 -3.54
CA GLU A 28 -11.38 2.71 -2.93
C GLU A 28 -10.57 1.59 -2.27
N ALA A 29 -10.73 1.47 -0.95
CA ALA A 29 -10.09 0.43 -0.16
C ALA A 29 -10.96 -0.83 -0.11
N GLY A 30 -10.42 -1.96 -0.59
CA GLY A 30 -11.03 -3.27 -0.40
C GLY A 30 -10.91 -3.79 1.03
N PRO A 31 -11.62 -4.89 1.37
CA PRO A 31 -11.50 -5.54 2.66
C PRO A 31 -10.10 -6.13 2.87
N TRP A 32 -9.72 -6.40 4.12
CA TRP A 32 -8.52 -7.16 4.42
C TRP A 32 -8.67 -8.62 3.95
N LEU A 33 -7.75 -9.07 3.10
CA LEU A 33 -7.76 -10.40 2.46
C LEU A 33 -7.05 -11.46 3.31
N HIS A 34 -6.02 -11.04 4.05
CA HIS A 34 -5.25 -11.90 4.95
C HIS A 34 -4.96 -11.12 6.22
N ARG A 35 -5.38 -11.62 7.39
CA ARG A 35 -5.06 -11.01 8.69
C ARG A 35 -4.40 -12.07 9.55
N SER A 36 -3.08 -11.96 9.74
CA SER A 36 -2.36 -12.80 10.69
C SER A 36 -2.39 -12.14 12.06
N ALA A 37 -2.82 -12.89 13.08
CA ALA A 37 -3.08 -12.34 14.41
C ALA A 37 -1.82 -12.16 15.29
N GLY A 38 -0.62 -12.27 14.73
CA GLY A 38 0.61 -12.40 15.53
C GLY A 38 0.89 -13.87 15.83
N GLY A 39 1.92 -14.44 15.20
CA GLY A 39 2.46 -15.74 15.59
C GLY A 39 3.38 -15.63 16.83
N GLY A 40 4.14 -16.67 17.13
CA GLY A 40 5.08 -16.68 18.26
C GLY A 40 6.17 -15.59 18.24
N ASP A 41 6.37 -14.91 17.10
CA ASP A 41 7.29 -13.77 16.91
C ASP A 41 6.58 -12.40 17.03
N GLY A 42 5.31 -12.37 17.44
CA GLY A 42 4.55 -11.12 17.63
C GLY A 42 4.28 -10.32 16.34
N THR A 43 4.64 -10.86 15.17
CA THR A 43 4.45 -10.18 13.87
C THR A 43 2.99 -10.25 13.43
N GLN A 44 2.34 -9.09 13.36
CA GLN A 44 1.02 -8.93 12.77
C GLN A 44 1.18 -8.52 11.31
N SER A 45 0.54 -9.25 10.39
CA SER A 45 0.50 -8.85 8.99
C SER A 45 -0.92 -8.80 8.46
N CYS A 46 -1.18 -7.81 7.60
CA CYS A 46 -2.41 -7.79 6.84
C CYS A 46 -2.22 -7.29 5.41
N ALA A 47 -3.03 -7.83 4.51
CA ALA A 47 -2.98 -7.50 3.10
C ALA A 47 -4.36 -7.07 2.60
N ARG A 48 -4.39 -6.05 1.75
CA ARG A 48 -5.60 -5.59 1.08
C ARG A 48 -5.28 -4.96 -0.27
N GLU A 49 -6.29 -4.88 -1.10
CA GLU A 49 -6.21 -4.22 -2.40
C GLU A 49 -6.89 -2.85 -2.35
N ILE A 50 -6.33 -1.90 -3.09
CA ILE A 50 -6.87 -0.57 -3.28
C ILE A 50 -7.02 -0.34 -4.78
N SER A 51 -8.19 0.11 -5.19
CA SER A 51 -8.44 0.58 -6.54
C SER A 51 -8.39 2.10 -6.57
N MET A 52 -7.83 2.68 -7.63
CA MET A 52 -7.69 4.13 -7.77
C MET A 52 -7.48 4.54 -9.24
N ARG A 53 -7.52 5.85 -9.48
CA ARG A 53 -7.00 6.48 -10.69
C ARG A 53 -5.74 7.25 -10.35
N VAL A 54 -4.67 7.01 -11.10
CA VAL A 54 -3.40 7.73 -10.98
C VAL A 54 -3.17 8.63 -12.18
N LYS A 55 -2.53 9.76 -11.96
CA LYS A 55 -2.06 10.65 -13.02
C LYS A 55 -0.89 10.00 -13.74
N VAL A 56 -0.94 10.01 -15.07
CA VAL A 56 0.14 9.49 -15.91
C VAL A 56 0.96 10.69 -16.41
N PRO A 57 2.31 10.63 -16.31
CA PRO A 57 3.16 11.68 -16.87
C PRO A 57 2.85 11.94 -18.35
N PRO A 58 2.81 13.21 -18.80
CA PRO A 58 2.47 13.53 -20.19
C PRO A 58 3.40 12.83 -21.20
N HIS A 59 2.83 12.02 -22.08
CA HIS A 59 3.53 11.40 -23.20
C HIS A 59 2.57 11.22 -24.40
N PRO A 60 3.02 11.36 -25.66
CA PRO A 60 2.13 11.36 -26.84
C PRO A 60 1.24 10.13 -27.04
N LEU A 61 1.55 9.02 -26.37
CA LEU A 61 0.87 7.72 -26.51
C LEU A 61 0.22 7.24 -25.21
N THR A 62 0.19 8.06 -24.17
CA THR A 62 -0.37 7.69 -22.87
C THR A 62 -1.61 8.52 -22.58
N PRO A 63 -2.64 7.96 -21.92
CA PRO A 63 -3.72 8.78 -21.38
C PRO A 63 -3.20 9.71 -20.29
N GLU A 64 -3.97 10.73 -19.91
CA GLU A 64 -3.62 11.63 -18.79
C GLU A 64 -3.76 10.95 -17.42
N THR A 65 -4.62 9.93 -17.33
CA THR A 65 -4.85 9.14 -16.13
C THR A 65 -4.95 7.65 -16.49
N SER A 66 -4.62 6.79 -15.53
CA SER A 66 -4.82 5.35 -15.65
C SER A 66 -5.54 4.83 -14.42
N ARG A 67 -6.44 3.88 -14.62
CA ARG A 67 -6.87 2.98 -13.54
C ARG A 67 -5.66 2.22 -13.04
N ALA A 68 -5.59 2.05 -11.73
CA ALA A 68 -4.56 1.28 -11.07
C ALA A 68 -5.15 0.49 -9.91
N SER A 69 -4.56 -0.67 -9.63
CA SER A 69 -4.75 -1.33 -8.35
C SER A 69 -3.41 -1.48 -7.65
N VAL A 70 -3.42 -1.29 -6.33
CA VAL A 70 -2.26 -1.55 -5.47
C VAL A 70 -2.66 -2.52 -4.37
N LYS A 71 -1.92 -3.62 -4.28
CA LYS A 71 -2.03 -4.54 -3.15
C LYS A 71 -0.97 -4.15 -2.12
N TYR A 72 -1.40 -3.65 -0.97
CA TYR A 72 -0.51 -3.45 0.17
C TYR A 72 -0.48 -4.69 1.05
N THR A 73 0.72 -5.12 1.43
CA THR A 73 0.97 -6.08 2.51
C THR A 73 1.76 -5.36 3.59
N ILE A 74 1.13 -5.19 4.76
CA ILE A 74 1.71 -4.45 5.88
C ILE A 74 2.04 -5.46 6.96
N ALA A 75 3.28 -5.44 7.46
CA ALA A 75 3.74 -6.25 8.57
C ALA A 75 4.29 -5.35 9.68
N ILE A 76 3.79 -5.52 10.90
CA ILE A 76 4.22 -4.84 12.10
C ILE A 76 4.85 -5.89 13.02
N ARG A 77 6.14 -5.74 13.32
CA ARG A 77 6.91 -6.64 14.18
C ARG A 77 7.32 -5.91 15.44
N HIS A 78 6.97 -6.49 16.59
CA HIS A 78 7.48 -6.06 17.89
C HIS A 78 8.71 -6.92 18.22
N GLN A 79 9.90 -6.33 18.19
CA GLN A 79 11.11 -7.02 18.64
C GLN A 79 11.19 -7.00 20.17
N ASP A 80 11.61 -8.13 20.75
CA ASP A 80 11.85 -8.25 22.17
C ASP A 80 12.84 -7.18 22.66
N GLY A 81 12.39 -6.33 23.58
CA GLY A 81 13.19 -5.26 24.18
C GLY A 81 13.14 -3.91 23.46
N SER A 82 12.51 -3.80 22.28
CA SER A 82 12.28 -2.50 21.63
C SER A 82 10.91 -1.91 22.02
N PRO A 83 10.83 -0.65 22.48
CA PRO A 83 9.55 0.02 22.70
C PRO A 83 8.85 0.40 21.38
N LEU A 84 9.58 0.41 20.26
CA LEU A 84 9.06 0.80 18.94
C LEU A 84 8.99 -0.43 18.01
N PRO A 85 7.87 -0.63 17.29
CA PRO A 85 7.77 -1.70 16.32
C PRO A 85 8.56 -1.37 15.04
N SER A 86 9.01 -2.42 14.35
CA SER A 86 9.45 -2.32 12.96
C SER A 86 8.25 -2.53 12.04
N ILE A 87 8.15 -1.71 11.00
CA ILE A 87 7.04 -1.75 10.03
C ILE A 87 7.61 -2.06 8.65
N SER A 88 7.05 -3.04 7.96
CA SER A 88 7.32 -3.31 6.54
C SER A 88 6.05 -3.12 5.75
N ILE A 89 6.13 -2.39 4.65
CA ILE A 89 5.02 -2.16 3.71
C ILE A 89 5.52 -2.61 2.35
N ASP A 90 5.00 -3.73 1.89
CA ASP A 90 5.17 -4.21 0.52
C ASP A 90 3.98 -3.76 -0.31
N SER A 91 4.22 -3.31 -1.54
CA SER A 91 3.16 -2.95 -2.47
C SER A 91 3.40 -3.51 -3.86
N ASP A 92 2.37 -4.13 -4.43
CA ASP A 92 2.31 -4.55 -5.82
C ASP A 92 1.33 -3.64 -6.57
N LEU A 93 1.82 -2.78 -7.46
CA LEU A 93 1.03 -1.81 -8.22
C LEU A 93 0.89 -2.24 -9.69
N HIS A 94 -0.35 -2.29 -10.16
CA HIS A 94 -0.72 -2.55 -11.54
C HIS A 94 -1.40 -1.32 -12.15
N THR A 95 -1.02 -0.95 -13.37
CA THR A 95 -1.65 0.14 -14.14
C THR A 95 -2.25 -0.41 -15.42
N TYR A 96 -3.50 -0.09 -15.70
CA TYR A 96 -4.27 -0.80 -16.74
C TYR A 96 -4.37 -0.07 -18.08
N ASP A 97 -4.28 1.26 -18.09
CA ASP A 97 -4.58 2.06 -19.28
C ASP A 97 -3.32 2.62 -19.96
N VAL A 98 -2.14 2.39 -19.38
CA VAL A 98 -0.86 2.77 -19.98
C VAL A 98 -0.41 1.75 -21.03
N PRO A 99 0.36 2.16 -22.05
CA PRO A 99 0.99 1.24 -23.00
C PRO A 99 1.74 0.14 -22.25
N PHE A 100 1.48 -1.11 -22.65
CA PHE A 100 2.08 -2.29 -22.03
C PHE A 100 1.72 -2.50 -20.54
N GLY A 101 0.70 -1.85 -20.00
CA GLY A 101 0.32 -1.98 -18.58
C GLY A 101 0.02 -3.41 -18.11
N GLY A 102 -0.37 -4.29 -19.02
CA GLY A 102 -0.56 -5.72 -18.74
C GLY A 102 0.72 -6.57 -18.77
N THR A 103 1.89 -6.00 -19.11
CA THR A 103 3.15 -6.74 -19.24
C THR A 103 4.15 -6.44 -18.13
N PHE A 104 3.87 -5.44 -17.29
CA PHE A 104 4.72 -5.07 -16.16
C PHE A 104 3.87 -4.69 -14.96
N TYR A 105 4.51 -4.66 -13.79
CA TYR A 105 3.95 -4.15 -12.55
C TYR A 105 5.10 -3.60 -11.72
N LEU A 106 4.78 -2.73 -10.77
CA LEU A 106 5.77 -2.15 -9.86
C LEU A 106 5.68 -2.84 -8.50
N GLN A 107 6.83 -3.24 -7.98
CA GLN A 107 6.95 -3.72 -6.60
C GLN A 107 7.78 -2.72 -5.80
N GLU A 108 7.27 -2.32 -4.64
CA GLU A 108 7.98 -1.46 -3.70
C GLU A 108 7.94 -2.09 -2.31
N ARG A 109 9.05 -1.98 -1.59
CA ARG A 109 9.17 -2.36 -0.18
C ARG A 109 9.72 -1.18 0.61
N ILE A 110 8.92 -0.70 1.56
CA ILE A 110 9.32 0.32 2.54
C ILE A 110 9.53 -0.38 3.89
N GLN A 111 10.69 -0.14 4.51
CA GLN A 111 11.00 -0.65 5.84
C GLN A 111 11.30 0.50 6.78
N LEU A 112 10.57 0.55 7.89
CA LEU A 112 10.78 1.48 8.99
C LEU A 112 11.30 0.66 10.18
N THR A 113 12.55 0.90 10.55
CA THR A 113 13.20 0.24 11.69
C THR A 113 13.58 1.29 12.73
N PRO A 114 13.36 1.02 14.03
CA PRO A 114 13.91 1.86 15.10
C PRO A 114 15.44 1.99 14.95
N ALA A 115 15.97 3.16 15.31
CA ALA A 115 17.41 3.45 15.29
C ALA A 115 18.13 2.83 16.49
#